data_AF-A0A091C7W5-F1
#
_entry.id   AF-A0A091C7W5-F1
#
_cell.length_a   1.000
_cell.length_b   1.000
_cell.length_c   1.000
_cell.angle_alpha   90.00
_cell.angle_beta   90.00
_cell.angle_gamma   90.00
#
_symmetry.space_group_name_H-M   'P 1'
#
loop_
_entity.id
_entity.type
_entity.pdbx_description
1 polymer ?
#
loop_
_entity_poly.entity_id
_entity_poly.type
_entity_poly.pdbx_seq_one_letter_code
_entity_poly.pdbx_strand_id
1 'polypeptide(L)'
;MNQQKRLLKIMEELKKKKSLSLRDIIELTNSSRDTARRDTIKLSDNNLVVRNYGGISLVNSFNKIDGYLDRTNNMTQIKKN
;
A
#
# COMPACT_ATOMS: atom_id res chain seq x y z
N MET A 1 2.38 11.95 -16.42
CA MET A 1 1.35 12.35 -15.44
C MET A 1 2.02 12.97 -14.22
N ASN A 2 1.52 14.09 -13.69
CA ASN A 2 2.07 14.71 -12.48
C ASN A 2 1.66 13.95 -11.20
N GLN A 3 2.29 14.27 -10.06
CA GLN A 3 2.03 13.55 -8.81
C GLN A 3 0.59 13.73 -8.32
N GLN A 4 0.02 14.94 -8.35
CA GLN A 4 -1.34 15.19 -7.87
C GLN A 4 -2.39 14.33 -8.59
N LYS A 5 -2.37 14.29 -9.92
CA LYS A 5 -3.29 13.45 -10.71
C LYS A 5 -3.12 11.96 -10.38
N ARG A 6 -1.88 11.55 -10.12
CA ARG A 6 -1.57 10.17 -9.74
C ARG A 6 -2.15 9.79 -8.39
N LEU A 7 -2.00 10.64 -7.37
CA LEU A 7 -2.56 10.42 -6.04
C LEU A 7 -4.09 10.33 -6.08
N LEU A 8 -4.75 11.21 -6.83
CA LEU A 8 -6.20 11.17 -7.03
C LEU A 8 -6.64 9.83 -7.66
N LYS A 9 -5.98 9.43 -8.75
CA LYS A 9 -6.29 8.17 -9.45
C LYS A 9 -6.09 6.94 -8.55
N ILE A 10 -5.01 6.91 -7.75
CA ILE A 10 -4.77 5.84 -6.77
C ILE A 10 -5.90 5.79 -5.74
N MET A 11 -6.30 6.94 -5.19
CA MET A 11 -7.39 7.00 -4.20
C MET A 11 -8.75 6.57 -4.77
N GLU A 12 -9.05 6.95 -6.02
CA GLU A 12 -10.28 6.53 -6.71
C GLU A 12 -10.35 5.01 -6.89
N GLU A 13 -9.27 4.39 -7.35
CA GLU A 13 -9.22 2.92 -7.48
C GLU A 13 -9.21 2.21 -6.13
N LEU A 14 -8.53 2.79 -5.14
CA LEU A 14 -8.49 2.24 -3.78
C LEU A 14 -9.88 2.25 -3.13
N LYS A 15 -10.73 3.26 -3.42
CA LYS A 15 -12.13 3.30 -2.95
C LYS A 15 -12.96 2.13 -3.47
N LYS A 16 -12.69 1.70 -4.70
CA LYS A 16 -13.36 0.57 -5.38
C LYS A 16 -12.85 -0.78 -4.87
N LYS A 17 -11.52 -0.97 -4.87
CA LYS A 17 -10.87 -2.25 -4.58
C LYS A 17 -10.55 -2.50 -3.10
N LYS A 18 -10.61 -1.46 -2.25
CA LYS A 18 -10.24 -1.44 -0.82
C LYS A 18 -8.75 -1.64 -0.53
N SER A 19 -8.03 -2.34 -1.38
CA SER A 19 -6.57 -2.44 -1.37
C SER A 19 -5.98 -2.33 -2.78
N LEU A 20 -4.71 -1.93 -2.85
CA LEU A 20 -3.90 -1.93 -4.05
C LEU A 20 -2.49 -2.41 -3.71
N SER A 21 -1.93 -3.31 -4.51
CA SER A 21 -0.51 -3.63 -4.44
C SER A 21 0.33 -2.54 -5.10
N LEU A 22 1.64 -2.53 -4.85
CA LEU A 22 2.58 -1.67 -5.54
C LEU A 22 2.56 -1.90 -7.05
N ARG A 23 2.31 -3.15 -7.49
CA ARG A 23 2.18 -3.49 -8.91
C ARG A 23 0.93 -2.87 -9.52
N ASP A 24 -0.21 -2.94 -8.83
CA ASP A 24 -1.45 -2.28 -9.27
C ASP A 24 -1.22 -0.77 -9.45
N ILE A 25 -0.49 -0.14 -8.54
CA ILE A 25 -0.19 1.29 -8.60
C ILE A 25 0.73 1.62 -9.79
N ILE A 26 1.76 0.82 -10.03
CA ILE A 26 2.65 0.98 -11.20
C ILE A 26 1.83 0.91 -12.49
N GLU A 27 1.00 -0.11 -12.64
CA GLU A 27 0.16 -0.33 -13.84
C GLU A 27 -0.90 0.78 -13.99
N LEU A 28 -1.58 1.15 -12.90
CA LEU A 28 -2.60 2.20 -12.89
C LEU A 28 -2.06 3.56 -13.33
N THR A 29 -0.81 3.84 -12.98
CA THR A 29 -0.21 5.17 -13.09
C THR A 29 0.83 5.28 -14.19
N ASN A 30 1.23 4.15 -14.76
CA ASN A 30 2.33 4.00 -15.71
C ASN A 30 3.60 4.71 -15.23
N SER A 31 3.95 4.52 -13.95
CA SER A 31 5.11 5.14 -13.31
C SER A 31 6.14 4.11 -12.86
N SER A 32 7.38 4.56 -12.62
CA SER A 32 8.41 3.66 -12.10
C SER A 32 8.06 3.14 -10.71
N ARG A 33 8.66 2.01 -10.34
CA ARG A 33 8.49 1.42 -9.00
C ARG A 33 8.83 2.40 -7.87
N ASP A 34 9.92 3.16 -8.00
CA ASP A 34 10.27 4.16 -6.98
C ASP A 34 9.25 5.31 -6.92
N THR A 35 8.77 5.77 -8.08
CA THR A 35 7.73 6.81 -8.13
C THR A 35 6.47 6.33 -7.40
N ALA A 36 5.96 5.16 -7.74
CA ALA A 36 4.80 4.56 -7.09
C ALA A 36 5.00 4.38 -5.58
N ARG A 37 6.20 3.95 -5.15
CA ARG A 37 6.54 3.81 -3.72
C ARG A 37 6.55 5.15 -3.00
N ARG A 38 7.05 6.22 -3.61
CA ARG A 38 7.00 7.58 -3.03
C ARG A 38 5.58 8.09 -2.87
N ASP A 39 4.66 7.68 -3.76
CA ASP A 39 3.26 8.04 -3.62
C ASP A 39 2.55 7.29 -2.49
N THR A 40 2.86 6.00 -2.31
CA THR A 40 2.30 5.25 -1.17
C THR A 40 2.77 5.81 0.16
N ILE A 41 4.04 6.24 0.26
CA ILE A 41 4.55 7.01 1.40
C ILE A 41 3.73 8.27 1.59
N LYS A 42 3.59 9.10 0.56
CA LYS A 42 2.88 10.39 0.67
C LYS A 42 1.42 10.24 1.08
N LEU A 43 0.70 9.23 0.58
CA LEU A 43 -0.67 8.95 1.02
C LEU A 43 -0.73 8.48 2.48
N SER A 44 0.24 7.66 2.90
CA SER A 44 0.35 7.14 4.27
C SER A 44 0.67 8.25 5.26
N ASP A 45 1.60 9.15 4.93
CA ASP A 45 2.04 10.26 5.79
C ASP A 45 0.92 11.31 6.01
N ASN A 46 -0.09 11.32 5.13
CA ASN A 46 -1.30 12.16 5.27
C ASN A 46 -2.48 11.40 5.91
N ASN A 47 -2.24 10.22 6.51
CA ASN A 47 -3.26 9.38 7.14
C ASN A 47 -4.45 8.99 6.22
N LEU A 48 -4.26 9.04 4.90
CA LEU A 48 -5.32 8.71 3.92
C LEU A 48 -5.46 7.20 3.69
N VAL A 49 -4.38 6.46 3.92
CA VAL A 49 -4.26 5.02 3.67
C VAL A 49 -3.33 4.41 4.71
N VAL A 50 -3.38 3.09 4.85
CA VAL A 50 -2.41 2.31 5.62
C VAL A 50 -1.54 1.52 4.66
N ARG A 51 -0.24 1.44 4.93
CA ARG A 51 0.66 0.56 4.19
C ARG A 51 0.58 -0.86 4.73
N ASN A 52 0.47 -1.82 3.82
CA ASN A 52 0.60 -3.25 4.08
C ASN A 52 1.85 -3.79 3.34
N TYR A 53 2.25 -5.04 3.60
CA TYR A 53 3.43 -5.65 2.96
C TYR A 53 3.26 -5.68 1.43
N GLY A 54 3.80 -4.66 0.75
CA GLY A 54 3.80 -4.54 -0.70
C GLY A 54 2.67 -3.71 -1.32
N GLY A 55 1.91 -2.90 -0.55
CA GLY A 55 0.81 -2.10 -1.08
C GLY A 55 0.24 -1.06 -0.12
N ILE A 56 -1.04 -0.71 -0.34
CA ILE A 56 -1.85 0.16 0.53
C ILE A 56 -3.29 -0.37 0.66
N SER A 57 -3.95 -0.03 1.76
CA SER A 57 -5.38 -0.29 2.01
C SER A 57 -6.08 0.94 2.62
N LEU A 58 -7.40 1.03 2.49
CA LEU A 58 -8.17 2.04 3.23
C LEU A 58 -8.13 1.74 4.73
N VAL A 59 -8.07 2.78 5.55
CA VAL A 59 -8.00 2.71 7.01
C VAL A 59 -9.09 1.80 7.61
N ASN A 60 -10.30 1.81 7.05
CA ASN A 60 -11.44 1.03 7.57
C ASN A 60 -11.65 -0.34 6.88
N SER A 61 -10.68 -0.80 6.08
CA SER A 61 -10.84 -2.03 5.27
C SER A 61 -10.01 -3.23 5.77
N PHE A 62 -9.46 -3.15 6.98
CA PHE A 62 -8.58 -4.17 7.56
C PHE A 62 -9.24 -5.50 7.96
N ASN A 63 -10.50 -5.77 7.60
CA ASN A 63 -11.20 -6.99 8.02
C ASN A 63 -10.80 -8.27 7.25
N LYS A 64 -9.73 -8.31 6.46
CA LYS A 64 -9.41 -9.50 5.61
C LYS A 64 -7.97 -10.02 5.61
N ILE A 65 -7.06 -9.47 6.40
CA ILE A 65 -5.63 -9.87 6.35
C ILE A 65 -5.09 -10.44 7.68
N ASP A 66 -5.83 -10.35 8.78
CA ASP A 66 -5.39 -10.90 10.08
C ASP A 66 -5.13 -12.41 10.05
N GLY A 67 -5.80 -13.19 9.19
CA GLY A 67 -5.58 -14.64 9.13
C GLY A 67 -4.27 -15.09 8.46
N TYR A 68 -3.63 -14.26 7.63
CA TYR A 68 -2.50 -14.69 6.79
C TYR A 68 -1.15 -14.09 7.22
N LEU A 69 -1.13 -12.84 7.68
CA LEU A 69 0.12 -12.16 8.08
C LEU A 69 0.58 -12.50 9.51
N ASP A 70 -0.29 -13.05 10.35
CA ASP A 70 0.07 -13.46 11.72
C ASP A 70 1.02 -14.67 11.74
N ARG A 71 1.07 -15.45 10.65
CA ARG A 71 2.04 -16.54 10.49
C ARG A 71 3.45 -16.07 10.11
N THR A 72 3.61 -14.88 9.54
CA THR A 72 4.92 -14.43 9.03
C THR A 72 5.72 -13.58 10.01
N ASN A 73 5.08 -12.98 11.02
CA ASN A 73 5.78 -12.16 12.02
C ASN A 73 6.40 -12.97 13.17
N ASN A 74 6.13 -14.28 13.27
CA ASN A 74 6.70 -15.16 14.30
C ASN A 74 8.05 -15.83 13.93
N MET A 75 8.71 -15.42 12.83
CA MET A 75 9.99 -16.01 12.40
C MET A 75 11.15 -15.00 12.26
N THR A 76 11.13 -13.88 12.98
CA THR A 76 12.28 -12.94 12.99
C THR A 76 12.73 -12.49 14.38
N GLN A 77 12.54 -13.33 15.40
CA GLN A 77 13.12 -13.14 16.74
C GLN A 77 14.04 -14.30 17.18
N ILE A 78 14.91 -14.84 16.32
CA ILE A 78 16.09 -15.59 16.83
C ILE A 78 17.28 -15.41 15.89
N LYS A 79 18.03 -14.32 16.06
CA LYS A 79 19.50 -14.39 16.23
C LYS A 79 20.07 -13.02 16.58
N LYS A 80 20.40 -12.82 17.86
CA LYS A 80 21.56 -12.03 18.27
C LYS A 80 21.95 -12.42 19.70
N ASN A 81 23.10 -13.10 19.75
CA ASN A 81 24.04 -13.37 20.84
C ASN A 81 23.53 -14.02 22.12
#